data_AF-A0A536ZWD2-F1
#
_entry.id   AF-A0A536ZWD2-F1
#
_cell.length_a   1.000
_cell.length_b   1.000
_cell.length_c   1.000
_cell.angle_alpha   90.00
_cell.angle_beta   90.00
_cell.angle_gamma   90.00
#
_symmetry.space_group_name_H-M   'P 1'
#
loop_
_entity.id
_entity.type
_entity.pdbx_description
1 polymer ?
#
loop_
_entity_poly.entity_id
_entity_poly.type
_entity_poly.pdbx_seq_one_letter_code
_entity_poly.pdbx_strand_id
1 'polypeptide(L)'
;MPRASGELERRFLEPYARRAFAGVPELDYLRDLRAGGLPANVELNEFYFRPGAMLGVPAAQQSYISSNYTHVARDMRARGTNAVLVMVAERGGRYSLSCNPDLTLDVVKAMRAAGAPCVVAGMVNRKLPFMLHDAEVGEDYFDVLVAASMPRRW
;
A
#
# COMPACT_ATOMS: atom_id res chain seq x y z
N MET A 1 -12.45 1.43 5.95
CA MET A 1 -12.66 2.47 7.00
C MET A 1 -13.25 1.84 8.24
N PRO A 2 -13.10 2.44 9.44
CA PRO A 2 -13.87 2.00 10.60
C PRO A 2 -15.37 2.13 10.30
N ARG A 3 -16.15 1.09 10.62
CA ARG A 3 -17.60 1.03 10.35
C ARG A 3 -18.34 0.91 11.68
N ALA A 4 -19.40 1.70 11.83
CA ALA A 4 -20.28 1.60 12.97
C ALA A 4 -21.21 0.40 12.82
N SER A 5 -21.47 -0.31 13.91
CA SER A 5 -22.40 -1.44 13.98
C SER A 5 -23.81 -1.04 14.43
N GLY A 6 -24.00 0.20 14.91
CA GLY A 6 -25.29 0.73 15.33
C GLY A 6 -25.36 2.26 15.36
N GLU A 7 -26.52 2.80 15.67
CA GLU A 7 -26.81 4.25 15.58
C GLU A 7 -25.97 5.08 16.57
N LEU A 8 -25.75 4.60 17.80
CA LEU A 8 -24.93 5.31 18.78
C LEU A 8 -23.47 5.41 18.34
N GLU A 9 -22.90 4.29 17.89
CA GLU A 9 -21.54 4.25 17.33
C GLU A 9 -21.43 5.14 16.11
N ARG A 10 -22.44 5.16 15.23
CA ARG A 10 -22.47 6.01 14.04
C ARG A 10 -22.38 7.48 14.40
N ARG A 11 -23.18 7.94 15.36
CA ARG A 11 -23.18 9.34 15.82
C ARG A 11 -21.82 9.80 16.34
N PHE A 12 -21.06 8.91 16.96
CA PHE A 12 -19.70 9.19 17.44
C PHE A 12 -18.66 9.09 16.33
N LEU A 13 -18.69 8.01 15.54
CA LEU A 13 -17.62 7.65 14.60
C LEU A 13 -17.68 8.44 13.30
N GLU A 14 -18.87 8.72 12.78
CA GLU A 14 -19.04 9.33 11.44
C GLU A 14 -18.41 10.74 11.33
N PRO A 15 -18.57 11.65 12.31
CA PRO A 15 -17.90 12.95 12.27
C PRO A 15 -16.36 12.83 12.25
N TYR A 16 -15.82 11.91 13.05
CA TYR A 16 -14.38 11.63 13.08
C TYR A 16 -13.92 11.05 11.75
N ALA A 17 -14.61 10.04 11.23
CA ALA A 17 -14.24 9.37 9.99
C ALA A 17 -14.25 10.33 8.79
N ARG A 18 -15.25 11.21 8.73
CA ARG A 18 -15.35 12.27 7.72
C ARG A 18 -14.18 13.23 7.79
N ARG A 19 -13.75 13.62 8.99
CA ARG A 19 -12.60 14.54 9.16
C ARG A 19 -11.26 13.86 8.87
N ALA A 20 -11.06 12.64 9.35
CA ALA A 20 -9.77 11.96 9.31
C ALA A 20 -9.50 11.20 8.00
N PHE A 21 -10.54 10.71 7.32
CA PHE A 21 -10.40 9.80 6.18
C PHE A 21 -11.10 10.29 4.91
N ALA A 22 -11.59 11.53 4.86
CA ALA A 22 -12.17 12.08 3.64
C ALA A 22 -11.21 11.98 2.44
N GLY A 23 -11.64 11.29 1.39
CA GLY A 23 -10.87 11.11 0.16
C GLY A 23 -9.83 9.99 0.21
N VAL A 24 -9.77 9.20 1.28
CA VAL A 24 -8.99 7.96 1.32
C VAL A 24 -9.88 6.82 0.79
N PRO A 25 -9.51 6.17 -0.33
CA PRO A 25 -10.33 5.10 -0.89
C PRO A 25 -10.34 3.87 0.00
N GLU A 26 -11.46 3.15 0.02
CA GLU A 26 -11.44 1.75 0.44
C GLU A 26 -10.86 0.92 -0.70
N LEU A 27 -10.04 -0.08 -0.35
CA LEU A 27 -9.44 -0.97 -1.34
C LEU A 27 -10.42 -2.09 -1.64
N ASP A 28 -10.87 -2.19 -2.90
CA ASP A 28 -11.89 -3.15 -3.32
C ASP A 28 -11.50 -4.60 -2.98
N TYR A 29 -10.23 -4.96 -3.17
CA TYR A 29 -9.75 -6.30 -2.83
C TYR A 29 -9.88 -6.62 -1.32
N LEU A 30 -9.83 -5.64 -0.42
CA LEU A 30 -10.05 -5.86 1.01
C LEU A 30 -11.52 -6.10 1.33
N ARG A 31 -12.44 -5.44 0.60
CA ARG A 31 -13.88 -5.74 0.70
C ARG A 31 -14.13 -7.16 0.22
N ASP A 32 -13.59 -7.51 -0.94
CA ASP A 32 -13.82 -8.80 -1.59
C ASP A 32 -13.20 -9.94 -0.78
N LEU A 33 -12.01 -9.76 -0.19
CA LEU A 33 -11.41 -10.69 0.78
C LEU A 33 -12.35 -10.99 1.96
N ARG A 34 -12.92 -9.95 2.57
CA ARG A 34 -13.83 -10.12 3.73
C ARG A 34 -15.14 -10.79 3.34
N ALA A 35 -15.59 -10.60 2.11
CA ALA A 35 -16.78 -11.24 1.57
C ALA A 35 -16.53 -12.66 1.02
N GLY A 36 -15.29 -13.14 1.00
CA GLY A 36 -14.93 -14.41 0.36
C GLY A 36 -15.06 -14.38 -1.16
N GLY A 37 -14.99 -13.20 -1.77
CA GLY A 37 -15.24 -12.96 -3.20
C GLY A 37 -14.03 -12.47 -3.98
N LEU A 38 -12.80 -12.79 -3.54
CA LEU A 38 -11.62 -12.47 -4.35
C LEU A 38 -11.71 -13.17 -5.72
N PRO A 39 -11.36 -12.48 -6.82
CA PRO A 39 -11.25 -13.11 -8.13
C PRO A 39 -10.28 -14.29 -8.10
N ALA A 40 -10.55 -15.33 -8.90
CA ALA A 40 -9.74 -16.55 -8.92
C ALA A 40 -8.25 -16.34 -9.29
N ASN A 41 -7.92 -15.20 -9.90
CA ASN A 41 -6.56 -14.81 -10.28
C ASN A 41 -5.90 -13.87 -9.26
N VAL A 42 -6.50 -13.66 -8.09
CA VAL A 42 -6.00 -12.76 -7.05
C VAL A 42 -5.80 -13.53 -5.74
N GLU A 43 -4.55 -13.54 -5.27
CA GLU A 43 -4.18 -14.02 -3.94
C GLU A 43 -3.64 -12.85 -3.12
N LEU A 44 -4.08 -12.73 -1.86
CA LEU A 44 -3.61 -11.68 -0.97
C LEU A 44 -2.77 -12.28 0.15
N ASN A 45 -1.50 -11.88 0.21
CA ASN A 45 -0.59 -12.23 1.29
C ASN A 45 -0.16 -10.94 2.02
N GLU A 46 -0.24 -10.94 3.34
CA GLU A 46 0.15 -9.80 4.17
C GLU A 46 1.13 -10.24 5.27
N PHE A 47 2.17 -9.45 5.51
CA PHE A 47 3.13 -9.69 6.60
C PHE A 47 2.83 -8.88 7.86
N TYR A 48 1.82 -8.01 7.81
CA TYR A 48 1.37 -7.21 8.95
C TYR A 48 -0.14 -7.02 8.90
N PHE A 49 -0.80 -7.32 10.02
CA PHE A 49 -2.19 -6.91 10.23
C PHE A 49 -2.26 -5.91 11.38
N ARG A 50 -3.13 -4.91 11.22
CA ARG A 50 -3.58 -4.15 12.39
C ARG A 50 -4.27 -5.11 13.38
N PRO A 51 -4.05 -4.97 14.70
CA PRO A 51 -4.67 -5.83 15.70
C PRO A 51 -6.18 -5.94 15.49
N GLY A 52 -6.70 -7.18 15.51
CA GLY A 52 -8.13 -7.46 15.36
C GLY A 52 -8.70 -7.28 13.95
N ALA A 53 -7.96 -6.72 12.99
CA ALA A 53 -8.53 -6.31 11.70
C ALA A 53 -9.03 -7.48 10.83
N MET A 54 -8.42 -8.66 10.96
CA MET A 54 -8.71 -9.86 10.15
C MET A 54 -9.26 -11.03 10.98
N LEU A 55 -9.77 -10.77 12.19
CA LEU A 55 -10.46 -11.80 12.96
C LEU A 55 -11.70 -12.29 12.20
N GLY A 56 -11.90 -13.60 12.15
CA GLY A 56 -13.04 -14.22 11.47
C GLY A 56 -12.92 -14.22 9.94
N VAL A 57 -11.73 -13.94 9.38
CA VAL A 57 -11.47 -14.02 7.94
C VAL A 57 -10.43 -15.12 7.68
N PRO A 58 -10.84 -16.40 7.54
CA PRO A 58 -9.92 -17.53 7.43
C PRO A 58 -8.89 -17.38 6.30
N ALA A 59 -9.31 -16.90 5.13
CA ALA A 59 -8.42 -16.69 3.98
C ALA A 59 -7.28 -15.71 4.30
N ALA A 60 -7.56 -14.62 5.03
CA ALA A 60 -6.55 -13.66 5.45
C ALA A 60 -5.63 -14.27 6.52
N GLN A 61 -6.20 -14.98 7.49
CA GLN A 61 -5.43 -15.60 8.57
C GLN A 61 -4.48 -16.70 8.05
N GLN A 62 -4.90 -17.46 7.04
CA GLN A 62 -4.10 -18.52 6.40
C GLN A 62 -3.02 -17.96 5.46
N SER A 63 -3.24 -16.77 4.90
CA SER A 63 -2.30 -16.11 3.98
C SER A 63 -1.37 -15.11 4.68
N TYR A 64 -1.31 -15.16 6.02
CA TYR A 64 -0.40 -14.33 6.79
C TYR A 64 1.04 -14.83 6.71
N ILE A 65 1.97 -13.92 6.41
CA ILE A 65 3.41 -14.22 6.37
C ILE A 65 4.06 -13.72 7.66
N SER A 66 4.46 -14.65 8.51
CA SER A 66 5.27 -14.30 9.68
C SER A 66 6.71 -13.99 9.26
N SER A 67 6.99 -12.72 9.00
CA SER A 67 8.32 -12.21 8.68
C SER A 67 8.71 -11.08 9.62
N ASN A 68 9.98 -11.06 10.04
CA ASN A 68 10.52 -9.90 10.73
C ASN A 68 10.67 -8.76 9.70
N TYR A 69 10.36 -7.54 10.12
CA TYR A 69 10.42 -6.36 9.25
C TYR A 69 11.75 -6.23 8.50
N THR A 70 12.88 -6.50 9.16
CA THR A 70 14.22 -6.41 8.54
C THR A 70 14.49 -7.46 7.46
N HIS A 71 13.64 -8.50 7.37
CA HIS A 71 13.76 -9.59 6.41
C HIS A 71 12.72 -9.54 5.29
N VAL A 72 11.75 -8.62 5.33
CA VAL A 72 10.64 -8.59 4.37
C VAL A 72 11.17 -8.46 2.94
N ALA A 73 12.18 -7.63 2.69
CA ALA A 73 12.76 -7.49 1.35
C ALA A 73 13.36 -8.80 0.80
N ARG A 74 14.04 -9.58 1.66
CA ARG A 74 14.56 -10.90 1.30
C ARG A 74 13.42 -11.86 0.97
N ASP A 75 12.39 -11.88 1.81
CA ASP A 75 11.28 -12.83 1.70
C ASP A 75 10.39 -12.52 0.49
N MET A 76 10.13 -11.23 0.20
CA MET A 76 9.43 -10.78 -1.01
C MET A 76 10.17 -11.21 -2.28
N ARG A 77 11.49 -11.07 -2.32
CA ARG A 77 12.31 -11.55 -3.44
C ARG A 77 12.25 -13.07 -3.57
N ALA A 78 12.41 -13.81 -2.48
CA ALA A 78 12.37 -15.27 -2.48
C ALA A 78 11.02 -15.83 -2.99
N ARG A 79 9.94 -15.05 -2.84
CA ARG A 79 8.60 -15.34 -3.35
C ARG A 79 8.37 -14.91 -4.81
N GLY A 80 9.40 -14.40 -5.49
CA GLY A 80 9.31 -14.04 -6.91
C GLY A 80 8.54 -12.75 -7.17
N THR A 81 8.55 -11.80 -6.22
CA THR A 81 8.01 -10.45 -6.48
C THR A 81 8.65 -9.90 -7.76
N ASN A 82 7.84 -9.37 -8.66
CA ASN A 82 8.25 -8.84 -9.97
C ASN A 82 7.74 -7.41 -10.22
N ALA A 83 7.00 -6.84 -9.27
CA ALA A 83 6.51 -5.47 -9.33
C ALA A 83 6.43 -4.84 -7.94
N VAL A 84 6.74 -3.54 -7.86
CA VAL A 84 6.58 -2.70 -6.68
C VAL A 84 5.73 -1.50 -7.07
N LEU A 85 4.60 -1.31 -6.38
CA LEU A 85 3.70 -0.19 -6.61
C LEU A 85 3.73 0.73 -5.39
N VAL A 86 4.08 2.00 -5.56
CA VAL A 86 4.24 2.94 -4.45
C VAL A 86 3.61 4.30 -4.76
N MET A 87 2.91 4.89 -3.78
CA MET A 87 2.47 6.28 -3.88
C MET A 87 3.58 7.22 -3.44
N VAL A 88 3.79 8.29 -4.19
CA VAL A 88 4.90 9.24 -3.99
C VAL A 88 4.43 10.68 -3.97
N ALA A 89 5.09 11.54 -3.20
CA ALA A 89 4.92 12.98 -3.31
C ALA A 89 5.79 13.50 -4.48
N GLU A 90 5.42 14.65 -5.05
CA GLU A 90 6.20 15.32 -6.10
C GLU A 90 6.39 16.80 -5.72
N ARG A 91 7.61 17.30 -5.93
CA ARG A 91 7.93 18.71 -5.76
C ARG A 91 9.06 19.12 -6.70
N GLY A 92 8.74 19.92 -7.71
CA GLY A 92 9.73 20.52 -8.59
C GLY A 92 10.49 19.48 -9.42
N GLY A 93 9.80 18.43 -9.89
CA GLY A 93 10.42 17.36 -10.70
C GLY A 93 11.23 16.35 -9.90
N ARG A 94 11.19 16.40 -8.57
CA ARG A 94 11.71 15.36 -7.68
C ARG A 94 10.57 14.64 -6.98
N TYR A 95 10.84 13.41 -6.57
CA TYR A 95 9.85 12.53 -5.95
C TYR A 95 10.28 12.16 -4.54
N SER A 96 9.29 11.92 -3.69
CA SER A 96 9.52 11.42 -2.32
C SER A 96 8.67 10.21 -2.04
N LEU A 97 9.28 9.15 -1.51
CA LEU A 97 8.62 7.95 -0.99
C LEU A 97 7.84 8.22 0.32
N SER A 98 7.74 9.49 0.74
CA SER A 98 6.91 9.96 1.85
C SER A 98 7.36 9.37 3.20
N CYS A 99 6.44 9.21 4.14
CA CYS A 99 6.69 8.88 5.54
C CYS A 99 7.02 7.41 5.83
N ASN A 100 7.13 6.55 4.81
CA ASN A 100 7.49 5.13 5.00
C ASN A 100 8.36 4.60 3.84
N PRO A 101 9.59 5.15 3.66
CA PRO A 101 10.42 4.89 2.49
C PRO A 101 11.22 3.57 2.58
N ASP A 102 11.54 3.15 3.79
CA ASP A 102 12.48 2.08 4.15
C ASP A 102 12.25 0.76 3.42
N LEU A 103 11.06 0.15 3.55
CA LEU A 103 10.80 -1.14 2.93
C LEU A 103 10.86 -1.07 1.40
N THR A 104 10.38 0.03 0.82
CA THR A 104 10.39 0.22 -0.64
C THR A 104 11.84 0.28 -1.15
N LEU A 105 12.69 1.05 -0.47
CA LEU A 105 14.11 1.16 -0.80
C LEU A 105 14.80 -0.21 -0.74
N ASP A 106 14.59 -0.97 0.34
CA ASP A 106 15.23 -2.27 0.53
C ASP A 106 14.76 -3.31 -0.51
N VAL A 107 13.45 -3.36 -0.80
CA VAL A 107 12.88 -4.27 -1.80
C VAL A 107 13.43 -3.93 -3.18
N VAL A 108 13.36 -2.67 -3.62
CA VAL A 108 13.83 -2.25 -4.94
C VAL A 108 15.33 -2.49 -5.09
N LYS A 109 16.13 -2.18 -4.07
CA LYS A 109 17.58 -2.44 -4.07
C LYS A 109 17.87 -3.95 -4.21
N ALA A 110 17.18 -4.79 -3.45
CA ALA A 110 17.37 -6.23 -3.48
C ALA A 110 16.97 -6.84 -4.83
N MET A 111 15.91 -6.33 -5.46
CA MET A 111 15.46 -6.78 -6.77
C MET A 111 16.43 -6.38 -7.89
N ARG A 112 16.86 -5.11 -7.92
CA ARG A 112 17.83 -4.61 -8.90
C ARG A 112 19.17 -5.33 -8.82
N ALA A 113 19.65 -5.61 -7.60
CA ALA A 113 20.89 -6.36 -7.39
C ALA A 113 20.81 -7.82 -7.86
N ALA A 114 19.61 -8.42 -7.92
CA ALA A 114 19.43 -9.79 -8.35
C ALA A 114 19.39 -9.97 -9.88
N GLY A 115 19.26 -8.87 -10.66
CA GLY A 115 19.20 -8.90 -12.12
C GLY A 115 17.92 -9.56 -12.69
N ALA A 116 16.94 -9.89 -11.85
CA ALA A 116 15.65 -10.40 -12.29
C ALA A 116 14.74 -9.26 -12.78
N PRO A 117 13.88 -9.48 -13.81
CA PRO A 117 12.92 -8.49 -14.25
C PRO A 117 12.02 -8.01 -13.12
N CYS A 118 12.03 -6.70 -12.87
CA CYS A 118 11.20 -6.03 -11.87
C CYS A 118 10.70 -4.71 -12.43
N VAL A 119 9.44 -4.37 -12.17
CA VAL A 119 8.87 -3.06 -12.47
C VAL A 119 8.64 -2.28 -11.17
N VAL A 120 9.20 -1.09 -11.08
CA VAL A 120 8.92 -0.11 -10.02
C VAL A 120 8.00 0.96 -10.57
N ALA A 121 6.75 0.99 -10.10
CA ALA A 121 5.76 1.97 -10.53
C ALA A 121 5.41 2.95 -9.42
N GLY A 122 5.55 4.24 -9.71
CA GLY A 122 5.18 5.35 -8.82
C GLY A 122 3.83 5.95 -9.20
N MET A 123 2.97 6.21 -8.20
CA MET A 123 1.76 7.01 -8.35
C MET A 123 1.90 8.34 -7.62
N VAL A 124 1.91 9.45 -8.36
CA VAL A 124 2.01 10.79 -7.75
C VAL A 124 0.73 11.12 -6.97
N ASN A 125 0.90 11.38 -5.68
CA ASN A 125 -0.12 11.86 -4.77
C ASN A 125 0.39 13.14 -4.07
N ARG A 126 -0.06 14.31 -4.56
CA ARG A 126 0.33 15.63 -4.03
C ARG A 126 -0.18 15.92 -2.61
N LYS A 127 -0.99 15.03 -2.02
CA LYS A 127 -1.42 15.12 -0.61
C LYS A 127 -0.46 14.41 0.34
N LEU A 128 0.50 13.63 -0.16
CA LEU A 128 1.53 13.02 0.67
C LEU A 128 2.58 14.07 1.09
N PRO A 129 3.12 13.97 2.32
CA PRO A 129 4.23 14.81 2.73
C PRO A 129 5.47 14.53 1.87
N PHE A 130 6.15 15.59 1.46
CA PHE A 130 7.44 15.48 0.80
C PHE A 130 8.54 15.34 1.87
N MET A 131 9.01 14.11 2.07
CA MET A 131 10.09 13.80 3.00
C MET A 131 11.44 13.85 2.28
N LEU A 132 12.47 14.37 2.96
CA LEU A 132 13.83 14.53 2.44
C LEU A 132 14.70 13.30 2.74
N HIS A 133 16.00 13.39 2.42
CA HIS A 133 17.01 12.36 2.67
C HIS A 133 16.71 11.07 1.88
N ASP A 134 16.74 9.91 2.53
CA ASP A 134 16.57 8.61 1.87
C ASP A 134 15.21 8.46 1.18
N ALA A 135 14.20 9.24 1.58
CA ALA A 135 12.90 9.25 0.91
C ALA A 135 12.94 9.95 -0.46
N GLU A 136 13.89 10.85 -0.72
CA GLU A 136 13.95 11.64 -1.94
C GLU A 136 14.65 10.87 -3.07
N VAL A 137 13.95 10.66 -4.18
CA VAL A 137 14.43 9.88 -5.33
C VAL A 137 14.30 10.65 -6.64
N GLY A 138 15.07 10.24 -7.65
CA GLY A 138 14.95 10.75 -9.02
C GLY A 138 13.82 10.06 -9.80
N GLU A 139 13.52 10.58 -10.99
CA GLU A 139 12.55 9.95 -11.91
C GLU A 139 13.03 8.57 -12.36
N ASP A 140 14.34 8.39 -12.49
CA ASP A 140 15.04 7.13 -12.81
C ASP A 140 14.88 6.04 -11.73
N TYR A 141 14.30 6.37 -10.59
CA TYR A 141 13.88 5.38 -9.61
C TYR A 141 12.69 4.54 -10.11
N PHE A 142 11.87 5.07 -11.02
CA PHE A 142 10.65 4.42 -11.50
C PHE A 142 10.80 3.97 -12.95
N ASP A 143 10.32 2.76 -13.25
CA ASP A 143 10.13 2.29 -14.62
C ASP A 143 8.85 2.87 -15.23
N VAL A 144 7.86 3.15 -14.37
CA VAL A 144 6.58 3.77 -14.74
C VAL A 144 6.21 4.80 -13.69
N LEU A 145 5.86 6.01 -14.13
CA LEU A 145 5.33 7.03 -13.25
C LEU A 145 3.99 7.51 -13.76
N VAL A 146 2.96 7.41 -12.92
CA VAL A 146 1.61 7.88 -13.24
C VAL A 146 1.23 9.06 -12.35
N ALA A 147 0.76 10.13 -12.97
CA ALA A 147 0.10 11.20 -12.25
C ALA A 147 -1.35 10.80 -12.00
N ALA A 148 -1.81 10.85 -10.75
CA ALA A 148 -3.22 10.66 -10.47
C ALA A 148 -4.04 11.78 -11.15
N SER A 149 -4.65 11.50 -12.30
CA SER A 149 -5.83 12.24 -12.72
C SER A 149 -6.95 11.80 -11.79
N MET A 150 -7.43 12.67 -10.90
CA MET A 150 -8.66 12.35 -10.18
C MET A 150 -9.72 12.01 -11.24
N PRO A 151 -10.44 10.88 -11.13
CA PRO A 151 -11.53 10.62 -12.04
C PRO A 151 -12.50 11.80 -11.97
N ARG A 152 -12.88 12.33 -13.13
CA ARG A 152 -14.10 13.16 -13.24
C ARG A 152 -15.19 12.35 -12.55
N ARG A 153 -15.71 12.87 -11.44
CA ARG A 153 -16.90 12.33 -10.79
C ARG A 153 -17.97 12.17 -11.88
N TRP A 154 -18.47 10.94 -12.04
CA TRP A 154 -19.75 10.70 -12.71
C TRP A 154 -20.86 11.38 -11.92
#